data_AF-A0A965YM64-F1
#
_entry.id   AF-A0A965YM64-F1
#
_cell.length_a   1.000
_cell.length_b   1.000
_cell.length_c   1.000
_cell.angle_alpha   90.00
_cell.angle_beta   90.00
_cell.angle_gamma   90.00
#
_symmetry.space_group_name_H-M   'P 1'
#
loop_
_entity.id
_entity.type
_entity.pdbx_description
1 polymer ?
#
loop_
_entity_poly.entity_id
_entity_poly.type
_entity_poly.pdbx_seq_one_letter_code
_entity_poly.pdbx_strand_id
1 'polypeptide(L)'
;MGRKIILMKKAFTLIELVFVIVIFGIVAVIGSEILLKVYDNYLRTRSQLEYQQKLNLASQQISLRLKYAIFDSLIVKETNASNPASIQGHSFSNDITIYEWIGRDNESLRGDSSTKPGWSGFVDLYSPDTNATQIKSSGSNFSDANNTINALSYGTKTINDAVIIFSNALGDSLNGYGFNYIHHNHYKTFPIVYKTDDILEYTNTYPTEHRISEKYDLAWTAYALVLEGDGEDNKTLKLYYNYQPWKNERYYSHADSSILVENVSKFYMTQENKSLHFELCIKDPLYPNLKPYCQEKGVY
;
A
#
# COMPACT_ATOMS: atom_id res chain seq x y z
N MET A 1 6.02 33.76 -88.37
CA MET A 1 6.21 33.69 -86.90
C MET A 1 4.98 33.03 -86.30
N GLY A 2 5.16 32.07 -85.39
CA GLY A 2 4.26 30.94 -85.11
C GLY A 2 2.77 31.21 -84.89
N ARG A 3 1.93 30.36 -85.50
CA ARG A 3 0.49 30.24 -85.25
C ARG A 3 0.32 29.52 -83.90
N LYS A 4 -0.07 30.26 -82.86
CA LYS A 4 -0.36 29.72 -81.53
C LYS A 4 -1.70 28.97 -81.60
N ILE A 5 -1.67 27.64 -81.62
CA ILE A 5 -2.88 26.81 -81.50
C ILE A 5 -3.32 26.85 -80.04
N ILE A 6 -4.37 27.61 -79.75
CA ILE A 6 -5.03 27.58 -78.45
C ILE A 6 -5.92 26.33 -78.44
N LEU A 7 -5.47 25.28 -77.77
CA LEU A 7 -6.32 24.14 -77.43
C LEU A 7 -7.41 24.62 -76.46
N MET A 8 -8.67 24.66 -76.92
CA MET A 8 -9.81 24.88 -76.03
C MET A 8 -9.90 23.69 -75.05
N LYS A 9 -9.63 23.96 -73.76
CA LYS A 9 -9.89 22.99 -72.69
C LYS A 9 -11.40 22.77 -72.60
N LYS A 10 -11.84 21.51 -72.67
CA LYS A 10 -13.26 21.16 -72.48
C LYS A 10 -13.71 21.56 -71.08
N ALA A 11 -14.85 22.23 -70.99
CA ALA A 11 -15.49 22.58 -69.73
C ALA A 11 -16.30 21.39 -69.19
N PHE A 12 -16.44 21.32 -67.87
CA PHE A 12 -17.24 20.31 -67.17
C PHE A 12 -18.70 20.38 -67.56
N THR A 13 -19.36 19.23 -67.66
CA THR A 13 -20.80 19.16 -67.89
C THR A 13 -21.56 19.26 -66.56
N LEU A 14 -22.78 19.80 -66.58
CA LEU A 14 -23.59 19.99 -65.35
C LEU A 14 -23.90 18.66 -64.64
N ILE A 15 -24.08 17.57 -65.39
CA ILE A 15 -24.30 16.24 -64.82
C ILE A 15 -23.07 15.72 -64.07
N GLU A 16 -21.87 15.96 -64.60
CA GLU A 16 -20.60 15.53 -64.01
C GLU A 16 -20.33 16.29 -62.70
N LEU A 17 -20.72 17.57 -62.63
CA LEU A 17 -20.67 18.37 -61.39
C LEU A 17 -21.59 17.80 -60.29
N VAL A 18 -22.83 17.43 -60.64
CA VAL A 18 -23.77 16.85 -59.68
C VAL A 18 -23.25 15.52 -59.12
N PHE A 19 -22.70 14.66 -59.98
CA PHE A 19 -22.07 13.41 -59.54
C PHE A 19 -20.92 13.64 -58.56
N VAL A 20 -20.05 14.62 -58.83
CA VAL A 20 -18.93 14.96 -57.93
C VAL A 20 -19.44 15.41 -56.57
N ILE A 21 -20.46 16.29 -56.52
CA ILE A 21 -21.02 16.79 -55.25
C ILE A 21 -21.61 15.64 -54.43
N VAL A 22 -22.36 14.72 -55.07
CA VAL A 22 -22.96 13.58 -54.38
C VAL A 22 -21.88 12.63 -53.84
N ILE A 23 -20.86 12.29 -54.65
CA ILE A 23 -19.75 11.43 -54.21
C ILE A 23 -18.99 12.09 -53.05
N PHE A 24 -18.71 13.39 -53.14
CA PHE A 24 -18.02 14.10 -52.07
C PHE A 24 -18.85 14.15 -50.78
N GLY A 25 -20.17 14.31 -50.88
CA GLY A 25 -21.08 14.24 -49.74
C GLY A 25 -21.02 12.88 -49.04
N ILE A 26 -21.08 11.78 -49.81
CA ILE A 26 -21.00 10.42 -49.27
C ILE A 26 -19.63 10.18 -48.62
N VAL A 27 -18.54 10.55 -49.29
CA VAL A 27 -17.18 10.40 -48.77
C VAL A 27 -16.98 11.22 -47.50
N ALA A 28 -17.49 12.45 -47.44
CA ALA A 28 -17.40 13.30 -46.27
C ALA A 28 -18.15 12.71 -45.07
N VAL A 29 -19.37 12.18 -45.28
CA VAL A 29 -20.15 11.52 -44.22
C VAL A 29 -19.41 10.28 -43.69
N ILE A 30 -18.96 9.38 -44.59
CA ILE A 30 -18.22 8.18 -44.21
C ILE A 30 -16.91 8.55 -43.49
N GLY A 31 -16.16 9.53 -44.01
CA GLY A 31 -14.93 10.00 -43.41
C GLY A 31 -15.14 10.56 -42.00
N SER A 32 -16.22 11.33 -41.79
CA SER A 32 -16.57 11.87 -40.47
C SER A 32 -16.94 10.76 -39.48
N GLU A 33 -17.71 9.76 -39.89
CA GLU A 33 -18.05 8.63 -39.02
C GLU A 33 -16.83 7.81 -38.61
N ILE A 34 -15.92 7.56 -39.55
CA ILE A 34 -14.66 6.84 -39.26
C ILE A 34 -13.84 7.65 -38.27
N LEU A 35 -13.70 8.96 -38.47
CA LEU A 35 -12.92 9.83 -37.58
C LEU A 35 -13.48 9.81 -36.16
N LEU A 36 -14.81 9.93 -36.01
CA LEU A 36 -15.48 9.87 -34.70
C LEU A 36 -15.25 8.52 -34.01
N LYS A 37 -15.41 7.41 -34.73
CA LYS A 37 -15.16 6.06 -34.19
C LYS A 37 -13.71 5.85 -33.75
N VAL A 38 -12.75 6.34 -34.53
CA VAL A 38 -11.32 6.25 -34.18
C VAL A 38 -11.04 7.08 -32.92
N TYR A 39 -11.59 8.28 -32.84
CA TYR A 39 -11.42 9.16 -31.69
C TYR A 39 -12.03 8.56 -30.41
N ASP A 40 -13.26 8.04 -30.48
CA ASP A 40 -13.92 7.38 -29.35
C ASP A 40 -13.15 6.16 -28.86
N ASN A 41 -12.65 5.34 -29.79
CA ASN A 41 -11.82 4.20 -29.46
C ASN A 41 -10.52 4.63 -28.79
N TYR A 42 -9.86 5.67 -29.33
CA TYR A 42 -8.63 6.20 -28.74
C TYR A 42 -8.86 6.68 -27.29
N LEU A 43 -9.94 7.44 -27.03
CA LEU A 43 -10.26 7.91 -25.69
C LEU A 43 -10.52 6.74 -24.73
N ARG A 44 -11.27 5.72 -25.16
CA ARG A 44 -11.53 4.53 -24.34
C ARG A 44 -10.25 3.76 -24.02
N THR A 45 -9.41 3.52 -25.02
CA THR A 45 -8.11 2.84 -24.83
C THR A 45 -7.20 3.63 -23.91
N ARG A 46 -7.13 4.96 -24.08
CA ARG A 46 -6.35 5.83 -23.19
C ARG A 46 -6.85 5.74 -21.74
N SER A 47 -8.16 5.83 -21.53
CA SER A 47 -8.74 5.72 -20.18
C SER A 47 -8.39 4.37 -19.55
N GLN A 48 -8.62 3.27 -20.28
CA GLN A 48 -8.27 1.91 -19.83
C GLN A 48 -6.83 1.78 -19.37
N LEU A 49 -5.88 2.29 -20.16
CA LEU A 49 -4.46 2.24 -19.83
C LEU A 49 -4.14 3.05 -18.57
N GLU A 50 -4.74 4.23 -18.41
CA GLU A 50 -4.54 5.07 -17.23
C GLU A 50 -5.04 4.38 -15.94
N TYR A 51 -6.25 3.82 -15.96
CA TYR A 51 -6.81 3.09 -14.81
C TYR A 51 -5.99 1.84 -14.48
N GLN A 52 -5.55 1.08 -15.50
CA GLN A 52 -4.66 -0.07 -15.28
C GLN A 52 -3.32 0.34 -14.68
N GLN A 53 -2.74 1.48 -15.08
CA GLN A 53 -1.51 2.00 -14.48
C GLN A 53 -1.71 2.37 -13.01
N LYS A 54 -2.78 3.11 -12.68
CA LYS A 54 -3.13 3.48 -11.30
C LYS A 54 -3.33 2.24 -10.43
N LEU A 55 -4.10 1.26 -10.93
CA LEU A 55 -4.35 0.00 -10.24
C LEU A 55 -3.05 -0.78 -9.96
N ASN A 56 -2.17 -0.86 -10.95
CA ASN A 56 -0.88 -1.52 -10.82
C ASN A 56 0.02 -0.84 -9.79
N LEU A 57 0.09 0.49 -9.81
CA LEU A 57 0.88 1.26 -8.85
C LEU A 57 0.34 1.08 -7.42
N ALA A 58 -0.97 1.23 -7.22
CA ALA A 58 -1.60 1.03 -5.92
C ALA A 58 -1.38 -0.40 -5.39
N SER A 59 -1.63 -1.41 -6.23
CA SER A 59 -1.40 -2.82 -5.86
C SER A 59 0.07 -3.12 -5.58
N GLN A 60 1.01 -2.48 -6.28
CA GLN A 60 2.44 -2.61 -5.98
C GLN A 60 2.80 -1.97 -4.64
N GLN A 61 2.29 -0.78 -4.34
CA GLN A 61 2.55 -0.12 -3.06
C GLN A 61 2.01 -0.95 -1.88
N ILE A 62 0.77 -1.46 -1.98
CA ILE A 62 0.18 -2.34 -0.97
C ILE A 62 1.03 -3.60 -0.79
N SER A 63 1.37 -4.28 -1.88
CA SER A 63 2.19 -5.50 -1.84
C SER A 63 3.57 -5.26 -1.21
N LEU A 64 4.24 -4.15 -1.53
CA LEU A 64 5.53 -3.80 -0.95
C LEU A 64 5.45 -3.52 0.56
N ARG A 65 4.37 -2.89 1.04
CA ARG A 65 4.18 -2.65 2.47
C ARG A 65 3.83 -3.93 3.23
N LEU A 66 2.99 -4.78 2.65
CA LEU A 66 2.63 -6.08 3.22
C LEU A 66 3.81 -7.06 3.26
N LYS A 67 4.74 -6.98 2.30
CA LYS A 67 5.97 -7.79 2.30
C LYS A 67 6.80 -7.60 3.58
N TYR A 68 6.78 -6.41 4.16
CA TYR A 68 7.47 -6.10 5.40
C TYR A 68 6.50 -6.03 6.59
N ALA A 69 5.29 -6.58 6.47
CA ALA A 69 4.39 -6.73 7.59
C ALA A 69 4.91 -7.81 8.55
N ILE A 70 4.72 -7.56 9.85
CA ILE A 70 4.80 -8.61 10.85
C ILE A 70 3.50 -9.39 10.76
N PHE A 71 3.52 -10.52 10.05
CA PHE A 71 2.31 -11.28 9.68
C PHE A 71 1.38 -11.57 10.86
N ASP A 72 1.91 -11.90 12.03
CA ASP A 72 1.10 -12.22 13.22
C ASP A 72 0.37 -10.99 13.80
N SER A 73 0.76 -9.78 13.40
CA SER A 73 0.14 -8.51 13.82
C SER A 73 -0.99 -8.06 12.89
N LEU A 74 -1.20 -8.76 11.78
CA LEU A 74 -2.18 -8.41 10.77
C LEU A 74 -3.60 -8.66 11.30
N ILE A 75 -4.42 -7.63 11.26
CA ILE A 75 -5.78 -7.65 11.81
C ILE A 75 -6.77 -7.06 10.81
N VAL A 76 -8.02 -7.44 11.02
CA VAL A 76 -9.18 -6.85 10.36
C VAL A 76 -10.15 -6.27 11.39
N LYS A 77 -10.75 -5.13 11.05
CA LYS A 77 -11.80 -4.47 11.82
C LYS A 77 -12.94 -4.06 10.90
N GLU A 78 -14.17 -4.28 11.36
CA GLU A 78 -15.35 -3.66 10.76
C GLU A 78 -15.53 -2.26 11.40
N THR A 79 -16.18 -1.34 10.67
CA THR A 79 -16.28 0.08 11.04
C THR A 79 -16.96 0.36 12.39
N ASN A 80 -17.55 -0.65 13.04
CA ASN A 80 -18.16 -0.55 14.38
C ASN A 80 -17.65 -1.61 15.37
N ALA A 81 -16.68 -2.44 14.98
CA ALA A 81 -16.15 -3.48 15.84
C ALA A 81 -15.08 -2.92 16.79
N SER A 82 -15.32 -3.03 18.10
CA SER A 82 -14.34 -2.62 19.13
C SER A 82 -13.14 -3.57 19.22
N ASN A 83 -13.29 -4.81 18.73
CA ASN A 83 -12.27 -5.85 18.83
C ASN A 83 -11.69 -6.19 17.45
N PRO A 84 -10.36 -6.25 17.33
CA PRO A 84 -9.73 -6.77 16.13
C PRO A 84 -10.04 -8.26 15.93
N ALA A 85 -10.20 -8.68 14.68
CA ALA A 85 -10.29 -10.08 14.30
C ALA A 85 -9.07 -10.49 13.46
N SER A 86 -8.74 -11.79 13.47
CA SER A 86 -7.81 -12.36 12.50
C SER A 86 -8.43 -12.31 11.11
N ILE A 87 -7.64 -12.09 10.07
CA ILE A 87 -8.12 -12.22 8.68
C ILE A 87 -8.39 -13.69 8.34
N GLN A 88 -7.63 -14.60 8.92
CA GLN A 88 -7.76 -16.03 8.64
C GLN A 88 -9.12 -16.53 9.15
N GLY A 89 -9.96 -17.01 8.23
CA GLY A 89 -11.27 -17.57 8.54
C GLY A 89 -12.34 -16.54 8.94
N HIS A 90 -12.08 -15.25 8.74
CA HIS A 90 -13.07 -14.21 8.98
C HIS A 90 -14.02 -14.08 7.79
N SER A 91 -15.31 -14.28 8.04
CA SER A 91 -16.37 -14.00 7.07
C SER A 91 -16.67 -12.50 7.11
N PHE A 92 -16.27 -11.79 6.07
CA PHE A 92 -16.57 -10.37 5.92
C PHE A 92 -18.09 -10.16 5.83
N SER A 93 -18.67 -9.42 6.78
CA SER A 93 -19.98 -8.82 6.53
C SER A 93 -19.81 -7.72 5.48
N ASN A 94 -20.91 -7.26 4.86
CA ASN A 94 -20.89 -6.25 3.79
C ASN A 94 -20.37 -4.85 4.23
N ASP A 95 -19.83 -4.74 5.44
CA ASP A 95 -19.33 -3.50 6.02
C ASP A 95 -17.94 -3.13 5.51
N ILE A 96 -17.64 -1.83 5.60
CA ILE A 96 -16.33 -1.27 5.34
C ILE A 96 -15.32 -1.96 6.27
N THR A 97 -14.40 -2.68 5.64
CA THR A 97 -13.37 -3.49 6.28
C THR A 97 -12.06 -2.71 6.32
N ILE A 98 -11.53 -2.50 7.52
CA ILE A 98 -10.24 -1.85 7.81
C ILE A 98 -9.22 -2.96 8.04
N TYR A 99 -8.07 -2.86 7.39
CA TYR A 99 -6.96 -3.79 7.61
C TYR A 99 -5.81 -3.03 8.26
N GLU A 100 -5.28 -3.53 9.39
CA GLU A 100 -4.14 -2.91 10.06
C GLU A 100 -3.03 -3.93 10.32
N TRP A 101 -1.78 -3.47 10.36
CA TRP A 101 -0.62 -4.28 10.73
C TRP A 101 0.54 -3.43 11.22
N ILE A 102 1.47 -4.06 11.93
CA ILE A 102 2.77 -3.47 12.26
C ILE A 102 3.75 -3.76 11.14
N GLY A 103 4.43 -2.73 10.65
CA GLY A 103 5.49 -2.89 9.66
C GLY A 103 6.86 -3.00 10.31
N ARG A 104 7.61 -4.00 9.88
CA ARG A 104 9.05 -4.09 10.12
C ARG A 104 9.75 -2.90 9.47
N ASP A 105 10.75 -2.36 10.17
CA ASP A 105 11.60 -1.29 9.68
C ASP A 105 12.53 -1.77 8.56
N ASN A 106 12.04 -1.75 7.33
CA ASN A 106 12.73 -2.26 6.16
C ASN A 106 13.85 -1.33 5.68
N GLU A 107 13.73 -0.02 5.90
CA GLU A 107 14.70 0.96 5.41
C GLU A 107 15.98 0.90 6.24
N SER A 108 15.87 0.92 7.57
CA SER A 108 17.03 0.76 8.44
C SER A 108 17.64 -0.65 8.36
N LEU A 109 16.84 -1.69 8.07
CA LEU A 109 17.34 -3.07 7.89
C LEU A 109 18.24 -3.19 6.65
N ARG A 110 17.91 -2.48 5.57
CA ARG A 110 18.73 -2.49 4.36
C ARG A 110 20.05 -1.76 4.57
N GLY A 111 20.04 -0.70 5.39
CA GLY A 111 21.21 0.10 5.70
C GLY A 111 21.79 0.84 4.49
N ASP A 112 22.94 1.47 4.71
CA ASP A 112 23.80 1.95 3.63
C ASP A 112 24.90 0.92 3.34
N SER A 113 25.25 0.78 2.06
CA SER A 113 26.26 -0.16 1.53
C SER A 113 27.67 -0.02 2.13
N SER A 114 27.95 1.08 2.84
CA SER A 114 29.26 1.40 3.41
C SER A 114 29.38 1.07 4.91
N THR A 115 28.27 0.85 5.62
CA THR A 115 28.21 0.63 7.08
C THR A 115 27.42 -0.62 7.44
N LYS A 116 27.38 -0.97 8.72
CA LYS A 116 26.43 -1.99 9.25
C LYS A 116 24.99 -1.50 9.01
N PRO A 117 24.02 -2.40 8.78
CA PRO A 117 22.62 -1.98 8.72
C PRO A 117 22.20 -1.34 10.05
N GLY A 118 21.19 -0.47 9.98
CA GLY A 118 20.65 0.20 11.17
C GLY A 118 20.22 -0.80 12.24
N TRP A 119 19.71 -1.95 11.82
CA TRP A 119 19.54 -3.12 12.69
C TRP A 119 19.72 -4.43 11.91
N SER A 120 20.15 -5.50 12.58
CA SER A 120 20.52 -6.78 11.94
C SER A 120 19.49 -7.90 12.08
N GLY A 121 18.55 -7.77 13.02
CA GLY A 121 17.52 -8.78 13.31
C GLY A 121 18.01 -9.97 14.14
N PHE A 122 19.27 -9.92 14.60
CA PHE A 122 19.82 -10.88 15.55
C PHE A 122 20.39 -10.18 16.79
N VAL A 123 20.09 -10.73 17.96
CA VAL A 123 20.63 -10.28 19.24
C VAL A 123 21.33 -11.42 19.97
N ASP A 124 22.42 -11.08 20.63
CA ASP A 124 23.08 -11.89 21.63
C ASP A 124 22.42 -11.63 22.99
N LEU A 125 21.66 -12.61 23.47
CA LEU A 125 20.93 -12.55 24.73
C LEU A 125 21.83 -12.81 25.95
N TYR A 126 23.04 -13.33 25.75
CA TYR A 126 23.96 -13.75 26.81
C TYR A 126 25.28 -12.99 26.75
N SER A 127 25.29 -11.82 26.12
CA SER A 127 26.49 -11.03 25.94
C SER A 127 27.05 -10.58 27.29
N PRO A 128 28.37 -10.71 27.53
CA PRO A 128 28.99 -10.25 28.78
C PRO A 128 28.89 -8.73 28.96
N ASP A 129 28.64 -7.99 27.89
CA ASP A 129 28.51 -6.52 27.88
C ASP A 129 27.08 -6.04 28.21
N THR A 130 26.15 -6.98 28.39
CA THR A 130 24.74 -6.68 28.66
C THR A 130 24.31 -7.19 30.02
N ASN A 131 23.32 -6.52 30.59
CA ASN A 131 22.59 -7.04 31.74
C ASN A 131 21.27 -7.71 31.30
N ALA A 132 20.57 -8.19 32.31
CA ALA A 132 19.34 -8.93 32.21
C ALA A 132 18.21 -8.18 31.45
N THR A 133 18.23 -6.84 31.43
CA THR A 133 17.24 -5.99 30.71
C THR A 133 17.75 -5.45 29.38
N GLN A 134 18.92 -5.89 28.94
CA GLN A 134 19.60 -5.40 27.75
C GLN A 134 19.83 -6.51 26.74
N ILE A 135 19.94 -6.10 25.49
CA ILE A 135 20.33 -6.98 24.39
C ILE A 135 21.40 -6.32 23.55
N LYS A 136 22.33 -7.14 23.07
CA LYS A 136 23.40 -6.69 22.18
C LYS A 136 23.14 -7.17 20.78
N SER A 137 23.16 -6.28 19.81
CA SER A 137 23.09 -6.61 18.39
C SER A 137 24.35 -6.10 17.69
N SER A 138 25.44 -6.85 17.81
CA SER A 138 26.77 -6.45 17.29
C SER A 138 26.81 -6.14 15.79
N GLY A 139 25.85 -6.68 15.03
CA GLY A 139 25.68 -6.42 13.60
C GLY A 139 24.87 -5.18 13.24
N SER A 140 24.37 -4.44 14.24
CA SER A 140 23.51 -3.25 14.08
C SER A 140 24.28 -1.95 14.25
N ASN A 141 23.75 -0.88 13.67
CA ASN A 141 24.10 0.50 13.97
C ASN A 141 22.82 1.28 14.33
N PHE A 142 22.47 1.26 15.61
CA PHE A 142 21.24 1.86 16.09
C PHE A 142 21.20 3.38 15.97
N SER A 143 22.34 4.06 15.84
CA SER A 143 22.40 5.48 15.48
C SER A 143 21.88 5.72 14.06
N ASP A 144 22.26 4.88 13.10
CA ASP A 144 21.74 4.96 11.72
C ASP A 144 20.23 4.65 11.66
N ALA A 145 19.78 3.65 12.41
CA ALA A 145 18.34 3.37 12.55
C ALA A 145 17.60 4.56 13.17
N ASN A 146 18.15 5.18 14.22
CA ASN A 146 17.54 6.36 14.84
C ASN A 146 17.39 7.52 13.85
N ASN A 147 18.44 7.80 13.07
CA ASN A 147 18.41 8.87 12.07
C ASN A 147 17.40 8.56 10.95
N THR A 148 17.34 7.30 10.52
CA THR A 148 16.40 6.84 9.49
C THR A 148 14.94 6.97 9.98
N ILE A 149 14.63 6.48 11.17
CA ILE A 149 13.31 6.61 11.79
C ILE A 149 12.93 8.08 11.95
N ASN A 150 13.86 8.92 12.40
CA ASN A 150 13.61 10.35 12.55
C ASN A 150 13.31 11.03 11.21
N ALA A 151 14.07 10.73 10.16
CA ALA A 151 13.82 11.27 8.83
C ALA A 151 12.48 10.80 8.25
N LEU A 152 12.15 9.51 8.37
CA LEU A 152 10.92 8.92 7.82
C LEU A 152 9.66 9.34 8.58
N SER A 153 9.79 9.71 9.85
CA SER A 153 8.70 10.24 10.69
C SER A 153 8.61 11.76 10.69
N TYR A 154 9.35 12.44 9.79
CA TYR A 154 9.40 13.91 9.72
C TYR A 154 9.80 14.58 11.04
N GLY A 155 10.72 13.95 11.78
CA GLY A 155 11.26 14.46 13.05
C GLY A 155 10.41 14.12 14.28
N THR A 156 9.30 13.39 14.14
CA THR A 156 8.35 13.15 15.25
C THR A 156 8.66 11.92 16.08
N LYS A 157 9.40 10.94 15.53
CA LYS A 157 9.74 9.69 16.20
C LYS A 157 11.25 9.45 16.16
N THR A 158 11.71 8.59 17.05
CA THR A 158 13.10 8.14 17.20
C THR A 158 13.12 6.63 17.45
N ILE A 159 14.31 6.03 17.54
CA ILE A 159 14.42 4.61 17.89
C ILE A 159 13.85 4.30 19.29
N ASN A 160 13.85 5.27 20.21
CA ASN A 160 13.24 5.11 21.54
C ASN A 160 11.72 4.96 21.49
N ASP A 161 11.10 5.35 20.38
CA ASP A 161 9.67 5.17 20.15
C ASP A 161 9.35 3.80 19.54
N ALA A 162 10.36 3.10 19.03
CA ALA A 162 10.24 1.80 18.40
C ALA A 162 10.05 0.67 19.41
N VAL A 163 9.70 -0.50 18.88
CA VAL A 163 9.55 -1.74 19.63
C VAL A 163 10.32 -2.86 18.95
N ILE A 164 10.75 -3.80 19.78
CA ILE A 164 11.25 -5.09 19.32
C ILE A 164 10.14 -6.13 19.41
N ILE A 165 10.06 -6.97 18.40
CA ILE A 165 9.13 -8.10 18.33
C ILE A 165 9.94 -9.36 18.06
N PHE A 166 9.91 -10.32 18.99
CA PHE A 166 10.62 -11.59 18.83
C PHE A 166 9.84 -12.57 17.96
N SER A 167 10.53 -13.27 17.05
CA SER A 167 9.87 -14.20 16.12
C SER A 167 9.16 -15.38 16.79
N ASN A 168 9.43 -15.68 18.06
CA ASN A 168 8.83 -16.78 18.83
C ASN A 168 8.18 -16.31 20.14
N ALA A 169 7.73 -15.06 20.23
CA ALA A 169 7.05 -14.56 21.42
C ALA A 169 5.80 -15.42 21.71
N LEU A 170 5.74 -16.04 22.89
CA LEU A 170 4.66 -16.97 23.27
C LEU A 170 3.28 -16.27 23.28
N GLY A 171 2.26 -17.03 22.87
CA GLY A 171 0.83 -16.72 23.04
C GLY A 171 0.12 -16.38 21.72
N ASP A 172 -0.78 -17.26 21.26
CA ASP A 172 -1.57 -17.12 20.02
C ASP A 172 -2.68 -16.05 20.10
N SER A 173 -2.54 -15.02 20.93
CA SER A 173 -3.51 -13.93 20.94
C SER A 173 -3.14 -12.85 19.93
N LEU A 174 -4.09 -12.55 19.05
CA LEU A 174 -4.14 -11.36 18.19
C LEU A 174 -3.97 -10.05 18.99
N ASN A 175 -4.33 -10.10 20.29
CA ASN A 175 -4.34 -8.94 21.18
C ASN A 175 -2.96 -8.55 21.73
N GLY A 176 -1.86 -9.17 21.31
CA GLY A 176 -0.53 -8.90 21.89
C GLY A 176 0.21 -7.68 21.35
N TYR A 177 -0.34 -7.00 20.33
CA TYR A 177 0.34 -5.96 19.55
C TYR A 177 -0.15 -4.51 19.82
N GLY A 178 -1.13 -4.32 20.72
CA GLY A 178 -1.67 -3.00 21.06
C GLY A 178 -2.91 -2.57 20.27
N PHE A 179 -3.40 -3.38 19.32
CA PHE A 179 -4.55 -3.02 18.49
C PHE A 179 -5.92 -3.12 19.18
N ASN A 180 -6.01 -3.74 20.36
CA ASN A 180 -7.26 -3.86 21.12
C ASN A 180 -7.53 -2.58 21.91
N TYR A 181 -8.67 -1.94 21.65
CA TYR A 181 -8.98 -0.62 22.22
C TYR A 181 -9.51 -0.65 23.67
N ILE A 182 -9.91 -1.81 24.16
CA ILE A 182 -10.49 -1.96 25.51
C ILE A 182 -9.38 -2.32 26.50
N HIS A 183 -8.61 -3.35 26.18
CA HIS A 183 -7.60 -3.90 27.10
C HIS A 183 -6.19 -3.39 26.81
N HIS A 184 -5.94 -2.85 25.61
CA HIS A 184 -4.65 -2.29 25.19
C HIS A 184 -3.44 -3.20 25.47
N ASN A 185 -3.64 -4.51 25.36
CA ASN A 185 -2.57 -5.46 25.58
C ASN A 185 -1.49 -5.32 24.49
N HIS A 186 -0.23 -5.21 24.89
CA HIS A 186 0.90 -5.02 23.97
C HIS A 186 2.13 -5.86 24.37
N TYR A 187 1.90 -7.02 24.99
CA TYR A 187 2.94 -7.89 25.56
C TYR A 187 3.87 -8.55 24.53
N LYS A 188 3.56 -8.50 23.23
CA LYS A 188 4.45 -8.95 22.14
C LYS A 188 5.33 -7.85 21.57
N THR A 189 5.05 -6.60 21.91
CA THR A 189 5.85 -5.43 21.50
C THR A 189 6.65 -4.94 22.70
N PHE A 190 7.96 -5.14 22.65
CA PHE A 190 8.89 -4.76 23.72
C PHE A 190 9.42 -3.36 23.43
N PRO A 191 8.97 -2.30 24.14
CA PRO A 191 9.49 -0.96 23.91
C PRO A 191 10.93 -0.87 24.43
N ILE A 192 11.72 -0.09 23.72
CA ILE A 192 13.17 -0.06 23.88
C ILE A 192 13.70 1.34 24.18
N VAL A 193 14.86 1.39 24.83
CA VAL A 193 15.70 2.57 24.99
C VAL A 193 17.03 2.30 24.32
N TYR A 194 17.42 3.23 23.45
CA TYR A 194 18.73 3.26 22.84
C TYR A 194 19.81 3.63 23.86
N LYS A 195 20.84 2.79 23.99
CA LYS A 195 21.98 3.02 24.89
C LYS A 195 23.26 3.30 24.14
N THR A 196 23.63 2.39 23.24
CA THR A 196 24.81 2.47 22.38
C THR A 196 24.43 2.00 20.99
N ASP A 197 25.34 2.16 20.02
CA ASP A 197 25.13 1.75 18.62
C ASP A 197 24.73 0.28 18.45
N ASP A 198 25.04 -0.58 19.41
CA ASP A 198 24.76 -2.01 19.38
C ASP A 198 24.00 -2.54 20.61
N ILE A 199 23.60 -1.69 21.57
CA ILE A 199 22.87 -2.11 22.77
C ILE A 199 21.54 -1.38 22.90
N LEU A 200 20.48 -2.16 23.10
CA LEU A 200 19.14 -1.70 23.44
C LEU A 200 18.75 -2.22 24.83
N GLU A 201 17.97 -1.43 25.56
CA GLU A 201 17.41 -1.77 26.86
C GLU A 201 15.88 -1.80 26.82
N TYR A 202 15.23 -2.75 27.47
CA TYR A 202 13.77 -2.77 27.56
C TYR A 202 13.24 -1.76 28.58
N THR A 203 12.18 -1.02 28.24
CA THR A 203 11.59 -0.02 29.16
C THR A 203 10.64 -0.62 30.19
N ASN A 204 10.05 -1.80 29.93
CA ASN A 204 9.02 -2.40 30.77
C ASN A 204 9.42 -3.82 31.15
N THR A 205 8.97 -4.21 32.35
CA THR A 205 9.16 -5.48 33.07
C THR A 205 9.72 -6.60 32.22
N TYR A 206 10.85 -7.14 32.67
CA TYR A 206 11.54 -8.32 32.15
C TYR A 206 10.59 -9.28 31.41
N PRO A 207 10.97 -9.82 30.24
CA PRO A 207 10.19 -10.86 29.56
C PRO A 207 10.26 -12.20 30.34
N THR A 208 9.90 -12.22 31.62
CA THR A 208 9.92 -13.40 32.50
C THR A 208 8.87 -14.43 32.09
N GLU A 209 7.78 -13.99 31.46
CA GLU A 209 6.68 -14.85 31.01
C GLU A 209 6.70 -15.14 29.50
N HIS A 210 7.57 -14.46 28.74
CA HIS A 210 7.59 -14.50 27.29
C HIS A 210 8.97 -14.95 26.80
N ARG A 211 9.02 -16.09 26.08
CA ARG A 211 10.28 -16.58 25.49
C ARG A 211 10.82 -15.54 24.50
N ILE A 212 11.88 -14.85 24.90
CA ILE A 212 12.74 -14.08 24.00
C ILE A 212 13.51 -15.04 23.07
N SER A 213 13.83 -14.56 21.88
CA SER A 213 14.60 -15.29 20.88
C SER A 213 15.75 -14.42 20.41
N GLU A 214 16.82 -15.03 19.91
CA GLU A 214 17.90 -14.26 19.28
C GLU A 214 17.43 -13.57 18.01
N LYS A 215 16.40 -14.10 17.33
CA LYS A 215 15.81 -13.46 16.15
C LYS A 215 14.72 -12.48 16.54
N TYR A 216 14.85 -11.25 16.07
CA TYR A 216 13.92 -10.17 16.35
C TYR A 216 13.62 -9.32 15.12
N ASP A 217 12.50 -8.61 15.17
CA ASP A 217 12.13 -7.56 14.24
C ASP A 217 12.09 -6.22 14.97
N LEU A 218 12.64 -5.17 14.34
CA LEU A 218 12.46 -3.80 14.79
C LEU A 218 11.25 -3.20 14.06
N ALA A 219 10.36 -2.55 14.80
CA ALA A 219 9.21 -1.85 14.23
C ALA A 219 8.99 -0.49 14.91
N TRP A 220 8.73 0.55 14.13
CA TRP A 220 8.48 1.89 14.65
C TRP A 220 7.13 2.47 14.22
N THR A 221 6.47 1.87 13.23
CA THR A 221 5.16 2.31 12.71
C THR A 221 4.24 1.14 12.40
N ALA A 222 2.94 1.35 12.54
CA ALA A 222 1.88 0.56 11.97
C ALA A 222 1.35 1.19 10.68
N TYR A 223 0.54 0.41 9.96
CA TYR A 223 -0.12 0.79 8.73
C TYR A 223 -1.58 0.36 8.78
N ALA A 224 -2.46 1.15 8.18
CA ALA A 224 -3.85 0.75 7.94
C ALA A 224 -4.27 1.01 6.49
N LEU A 225 -5.06 0.09 5.94
CA LEU A 225 -5.78 0.27 4.68
C LEU A 225 -7.25 0.46 5.01
N VAL A 226 -7.78 1.62 4.62
CA VAL A 226 -9.16 2.01 4.92
C VAL A 226 -9.83 2.42 3.63
N LEU A 227 -10.99 1.81 3.38
CA LEU A 227 -11.84 2.15 2.26
C LEU A 227 -12.88 3.20 2.72
N GLU A 228 -12.66 4.46 2.36
CA GLU A 228 -13.50 5.58 2.80
C GLU A 228 -14.39 6.11 1.68
N GLY A 229 -15.63 6.50 1.99
CA GLY A 229 -16.52 7.17 1.06
C GLY A 229 -17.95 6.69 1.16
N ASP A 230 -18.87 7.57 0.75
CA ASP A 230 -20.30 7.31 0.75
C ASP A 230 -20.74 6.78 -0.63
N GLY A 231 -21.31 5.57 -0.66
CA GLY A 231 -21.83 4.92 -1.87
C GLY A 231 -20.99 3.76 -2.39
N GLU A 232 -21.59 2.88 -3.21
CA GLU A 232 -20.93 1.67 -3.73
C GLU A 232 -19.78 1.98 -4.73
N ASP A 233 -19.83 3.13 -5.41
CA ASP A 233 -18.98 3.42 -6.57
C ASP A 233 -18.03 4.62 -6.42
N ASN A 234 -18.01 5.28 -5.25
CA ASN A 234 -17.15 6.44 -4.99
C ASN A 234 -16.33 6.28 -3.71
N LYS A 235 -15.78 5.07 -3.51
CA LYS A 235 -14.90 4.81 -2.37
C LYS A 235 -13.45 5.09 -2.75
N THR A 236 -12.71 5.62 -1.81
CA THR A 236 -11.28 5.94 -1.92
C THR A 236 -10.52 5.04 -0.97
N LEU A 237 -9.52 4.31 -1.49
CA LEU A 237 -8.64 3.53 -0.65
C LEU A 237 -7.50 4.42 -0.16
N LYS A 238 -7.40 4.58 1.15
CA LYS A 238 -6.34 5.33 1.82
C LYS A 238 -5.40 4.41 2.58
N LEU A 239 -4.13 4.79 2.57
CA LEU A 239 -3.09 4.24 3.43
C LEU A 239 -2.87 5.19 4.59
N TYR A 240 -3.02 4.69 5.79
CA TYR A 240 -2.62 5.37 7.02
C TYR A 240 -1.28 4.81 7.50
N TYR A 241 -0.40 5.67 8.00
CA TYR A 241 0.95 5.32 8.45
C TYR A 241 1.44 6.29 9.54
N ASN A 242 2.62 6.02 10.12
CA ASN A 242 3.23 6.85 11.18
C ASN A 242 2.43 6.88 12.50
N TYR A 243 1.87 5.75 12.91
CA TYR A 243 1.21 5.60 14.22
C TYR A 243 1.66 4.31 14.93
N GLN A 244 1.49 4.28 16.25
CA GLN A 244 2.06 3.26 17.14
C GLN A 244 0.96 2.64 18.04
N PRO A 245 0.35 1.52 17.63
CA PRO A 245 -0.72 0.86 18.40
C PRO A 245 -0.31 0.51 19.83
N TRP A 246 0.95 0.11 20.05
CA TRP A 246 1.50 -0.19 21.37
C TRP A 246 1.60 1.03 22.31
N LYS A 247 1.43 2.25 21.80
CA LYS A 247 1.29 3.49 22.58
C LYS A 247 -0.13 4.02 22.67
N ASN A 248 -1.12 3.19 22.31
CA ASN A 248 -2.53 3.55 22.25
C ASN A 248 -2.86 4.60 21.18
N GLU A 249 -1.98 4.77 20.20
CA GLU A 249 -2.25 5.58 19.01
C GLU A 249 -3.18 4.81 18.05
N ARG A 250 -3.98 5.55 17.29
CA ARG A 250 -4.98 4.98 16.37
C ARG A 250 -4.85 5.61 14.99
N TYR A 251 -5.16 4.84 13.95
CA TYR A 251 -5.03 5.29 12.57
C TYR A 251 -5.84 6.57 12.31
N TYR A 252 -7.06 6.68 12.82
CA TYR A 252 -7.94 7.81 12.50
C TYR A 252 -7.63 9.10 13.28
N SER A 253 -6.79 9.06 14.32
CA SER A 253 -6.52 10.21 15.18
C SER A 253 -5.05 10.59 15.32
N HIS A 254 -4.13 9.68 14.98
CA HIS A 254 -2.69 9.89 15.17
C HIS A 254 -1.86 9.61 13.91
N ALA A 255 -2.43 8.95 12.90
CA ALA A 255 -1.67 8.58 11.70
C ALA A 255 -1.72 9.68 10.64
N ASP A 256 -0.65 9.74 9.86
CA ASP A 256 -0.63 10.41 8.57
C ASP A 256 -1.40 9.55 7.55
N SER A 257 -1.92 10.18 6.49
CA SER A 257 -2.66 9.46 5.44
C SER A 257 -2.23 9.85 4.04
N SER A 258 -2.37 8.92 3.10
CA SER A 258 -2.23 9.16 1.68
C SER A 258 -3.29 8.40 0.90
N ILE A 259 -3.73 8.98 -0.22
CA ILE A 259 -4.66 8.33 -1.14
C ILE A 259 -3.87 7.37 -2.02
N LEU A 260 -4.24 6.09 -2.02
CA LEU A 260 -3.66 5.10 -2.92
C LEU A 260 -4.37 5.09 -4.26
N VAL A 261 -5.71 5.07 -4.23
CA VAL A 261 -6.53 5.05 -5.44
C VAL A 261 -7.97 5.47 -5.13
N GLU A 262 -8.61 6.12 -6.11
CA GLU A 262 -10.00 6.58 -6.06
C GLU A 262 -10.91 5.68 -6.92
N ASN A 263 -12.22 5.84 -6.76
CA ASN A 263 -13.25 5.08 -7.51
C ASN A 263 -13.12 3.56 -7.33
N VAL A 264 -12.82 3.14 -6.10
CA VAL A 264 -12.70 1.73 -5.72
C VAL A 264 -14.09 1.12 -5.60
N SER A 265 -14.36 0.10 -6.41
CA SER A 265 -15.60 -0.67 -6.32
C SER A 265 -15.51 -1.84 -5.35
N LYS A 266 -14.31 -2.44 -5.20
CA LYS A 266 -14.07 -3.60 -4.34
C LYS A 266 -12.64 -3.58 -3.84
N PHE A 267 -12.47 -3.79 -2.54
CA PHE A 267 -11.18 -4.10 -1.94
C PHE A 267 -11.39 -5.07 -0.79
N TYR A 268 -10.71 -6.21 -0.82
CA TYR A 268 -10.68 -7.14 0.30
C TYR A 268 -9.39 -7.95 0.27
N MET A 269 -9.07 -8.52 1.42
CA MET A 269 -7.86 -9.28 1.65
C MET A 269 -8.19 -10.54 2.43
N THR A 270 -7.68 -11.67 1.98
CA THR A 270 -7.82 -12.99 2.60
C THR A 270 -6.46 -13.55 2.96
N GLN A 271 -6.40 -14.33 4.03
CA GLN A 271 -5.18 -14.99 4.47
C GLN A 271 -5.40 -16.50 4.47
N GLU A 272 -4.52 -17.21 3.77
CA GLU A 272 -4.45 -18.65 3.77
C GLU A 272 -3.05 -19.07 4.24
N ASN A 273 -2.99 -19.70 5.41
CA ASN A 273 -1.74 -20.03 6.09
C ASN A 273 -0.86 -18.77 6.30
N LYS A 274 0.32 -18.74 5.68
CA LYS A 274 1.27 -17.61 5.70
C LYS A 274 1.27 -16.80 4.40
N SER A 275 0.28 -17.03 3.52
CA SER A 275 0.11 -16.27 2.29
C SER A 275 -1.06 -15.34 2.42
N LEU A 276 -0.89 -14.12 1.95
CA LEU A 276 -1.89 -13.08 1.96
C LEU A 276 -2.30 -12.76 0.53
N HIS A 277 -3.59 -12.77 0.22
CA HIS A 277 -4.11 -12.45 -1.10
C HIS A 277 -5.04 -11.26 -0.98
N PHE A 278 -4.94 -10.30 -1.89
CA PHE A 278 -5.88 -9.19 -1.96
C PHE A 278 -6.34 -8.96 -3.39
N GLU A 279 -7.60 -8.55 -3.53
CA GLU A 279 -8.19 -8.11 -4.78
C GLU A 279 -8.55 -6.62 -4.65
N LEU A 280 -8.15 -5.83 -5.65
CA LEU A 280 -8.48 -4.41 -5.77
C LEU A 280 -9.16 -4.18 -7.11
N CYS A 281 -10.33 -3.56 -7.08
CA CYS A 281 -11.11 -3.22 -8.27
C CYS A 281 -11.46 -1.74 -8.28
N ILE A 282 -11.28 -1.10 -9.44
CA ILE A 282 -11.62 0.30 -9.67
C ILE A 282 -12.54 0.46 -10.88
N LYS A 283 -13.43 1.44 -10.82
CA LYS A 283 -14.34 1.80 -11.91
C LYS A 283 -13.95 3.14 -12.54
N ASP A 284 -14.21 3.24 -13.84
CA ASP A 284 -14.12 4.50 -14.56
C ASP A 284 -15.47 5.24 -14.48
N PRO A 285 -15.57 6.41 -13.83
CA PRO A 285 -16.81 7.17 -13.72
C PRO A 285 -17.29 7.69 -15.08
N LEU A 286 -16.44 7.78 -16.10
CA LEU A 286 -16.85 8.15 -17.46
C LEU A 286 -17.60 7.00 -18.16
N TYR A 287 -17.37 5.76 -17.74
CA TYR A 287 -17.98 4.57 -18.32
C TYR A 287 -18.52 3.62 -17.23
N PRO A 288 -19.53 4.05 -16.45
CA PRO A 288 -20.00 3.32 -15.26
C PRO A 288 -20.62 1.95 -15.59
N ASN A 289 -21.09 1.76 -16.83
CA ASN A 289 -21.67 0.49 -17.29
C ASN A 289 -20.61 -0.56 -17.70
N LEU A 290 -19.33 -0.18 -17.74
CA LEU A 290 -18.25 -1.14 -18.01
C LEU A 290 -17.91 -1.93 -16.74
N LYS A 291 -17.40 -3.14 -16.96
CA LYS A 291 -16.87 -3.95 -15.85
C LYS A 291 -15.72 -3.20 -15.17
N PRO A 292 -15.61 -3.28 -13.83
CA PRO A 292 -14.47 -2.71 -13.12
C PRO A 292 -13.16 -3.36 -13.56
N TYR A 293 -12.08 -2.58 -13.49
CA TYR A 293 -10.72 -3.07 -13.67
C TYR A 293 -10.25 -3.66 -12.35
N CYS A 294 -9.98 -4.96 -12.32
CA CYS A 294 -9.59 -5.68 -11.11
C CYS A 294 -8.18 -6.24 -11.24
N GLN A 295 -7.46 -6.27 -10.11
CA GLN A 295 -6.15 -6.86 -9.97
C GLN A 295 -6.08 -7.63 -8.67
N GLU A 296 -5.58 -8.86 -8.76
CA GLU A 296 -5.32 -9.72 -7.62
C GLU A 296 -3.82 -9.90 -7.43
N LYS A 297 -3.37 -9.95 -6.17
CA LYS A 297 -1.97 -10.24 -5.82
C LYS A 297 -1.88 -11.12 -4.58
N GLY A 298 -0.96 -12.07 -4.65
CA GLY A 298 -0.43 -12.78 -3.50
C GLY A 298 0.81 -12.10 -2.93
N VAL A 299 0.94 -12.09 -1.61
CA VAL A 299 2.09 -11.65 -0.83
C VAL A 299 2.50 -12.79 0.08
N TYR A 300 3.80 -13.09 0.09
CA TYR A 300 4.44 -14.19 0.82
C TYR A 300 5.53 -13.66 1.75
#